data_AF-M6VIQ0-F1
#
_entry.id   AF-M6VIQ0-F1
#
_cell.length_a   1.000
_cell.length_b   1.000
_cell.length_c   1.000
_cell.angle_alpha   90.00
_cell.angle_beta   90.00
_cell.angle_gamma   90.00
#
_symmetry.space_group_name_H-M   'P 1'
#
loop_
_entity.id
_entity.type
_entity.pdbx_description
1 polymer ?
#
loop_
_entity_poly.entity_id
_entity_poly.type
_entity_poly.pdbx_seq_one_letter_code
_entity_poly.pdbx_strand_id
1 'polypeptide(L)'
;MGAGKGAGGASAPKGPNPRDRKALEDEMGNFINRFSVRVKCWLGRVTGFSSTDLLPAFLSDFNLFGKKSLLELNFVGNDILGNPAYAGKIAKELDAQNPIYIELLGRMHKLYDNDEVNQVLEPHNAAPDLPVAISRIKDPLYSIFKKLYYVYPFQGSYVKAVNLGYSVLEKLEGKPTTIYNTKKKRALQEFDYLFGTLFEKLYLVVLRNENKNIPLLSNTMESVLGILPEEKPGHRQQGEELDEISGGAAPEQDAPVEEKKEETNPEDSLSKELKYGLKLMRMLPLDQLRKKHDPKGEYEDILSEDKAFLTWLFFREFDAEYSFVMTTKKIEIKPTIVNGAKVDYREKMIDHYETTRASIEQFRIYDQYYKELKNHLKNPGANYIEASKKTSALETKKSQQSRNVRVTVKEFVEKTAEILEKLIADMKSKKEIVTNMDEIMTLDMMESKRRLNKKPIKQCIMEAYCFAIAFAGRLENGDLFGGVTELSPEEMEKEFGIKTEQSSSANESDLGIPGGGGSSETSEKLDSDSLGVDPSILGD
;
A
#
# COMPACT_ATOMS: atom_id res chain seq x y z
N MET A 1 -2.81 28.91 73.68
CA MET A 1 -2.82 27.59 73.02
C MET A 1 -4.25 27.32 72.61
N GLY A 2 -4.65 27.04 71.37
CA GLY A 2 -3.94 26.86 70.11
C GLY A 2 -4.85 27.31 68.95
N ALA A 3 -4.22 27.54 67.81
CA ALA A 3 -4.75 28.20 66.63
C ALA A 3 -5.65 27.30 65.77
N GLY A 4 -6.72 27.88 65.20
CA GLY A 4 -7.41 27.36 64.02
C GLY A 4 -7.16 28.31 62.85
N LYS A 5 -6.12 28.02 62.05
CA LYS A 5 -5.77 28.76 60.84
C LYS A 5 -6.72 28.40 59.70
N GLY A 6 -7.17 29.44 59.00
CA GLY A 6 -8.06 29.36 57.86
C GLY A 6 -7.49 28.56 56.70
N ALA A 7 -8.41 27.97 55.95
CA ALA A 7 -8.19 27.27 54.70
C ALA A 7 -7.48 28.20 53.69
N GLY A 8 -6.23 27.86 53.38
CA GLY A 8 -5.54 28.40 52.22
C GLY A 8 -6.15 27.78 50.98
N GLY A 9 -6.84 28.59 50.18
CA GLY A 9 -7.15 28.24 48.80
C GLY A 9 -5.85 28.00 48.06
N ALA A 10 -5.64 26.76 47.60
CA ALA A 10 -4.55 26.41 46.72
C ALA A 10 -4.75 27.18 45.40
N SER A 11 -3.97 28.24 45.20
CA SER A 11 -3.86 28.90 43.91
C SER A 11 -3.32 27.91 42.90
N ALA A 12 -4.08 27.64 41.83
CA ALA A 12 -3.60 26.96 40.64
C ALA A 12 -2.25 27.56 40.19
N PRO A 13 -1.31 26.75 39.69
CA PRO A 13 -0.01 27.26 39.27
C PRO A 13 -0.23 28.24 38.11
N LYS A 14 0.02 29.53 38.36
CA LYS A 14 0.08 30.55 37.31
C LYS A 14 1.16 30.10 36.33
N GLY A 15 0.79 29.90 35.07
CA GLY A 15 1.74 29.67 33.99
C GLY A 15 2.79 30.80 33.93
N PRO A 16 3.97 30.53 33.35
CA PRO A 16 5.08 31.48 33.34
C PRO A 16 4.66 32.81 32.69
N ASN A 17 5.20 33.91 33.23
CA ASN A 17 4.87 35.26 32.80
C ASN A 17 5.29 35.45 31.32
N PRO A 18 4.58 36.22 30.47
CA PRO A 18 4.92 36.37 29.05
C PRO A 18 6.37 36.87 28.79
N ARG A 19 6.93 37.63 29.72
CA ARG A 19 8.34 38.06 29.70
C ARG A 19 9.33 36.89 29.90
N ASP A 20 8.98 35.92 30.73
CA ASP A 20 9.80 34.74 31.01
C ASP A 20 9.80 33.79 29.81
N ARG A 21 8.66 33.68 29.10
CA ARG A 21 8.53 32.87 27.88
C ARG A 21 9.40 33.40 26.74
N LYS A 22 9.42 34.73 26.54
CA LYS A 22 10.29 35.38 25.56
C LYS A 22 11.78 35.23 25.93
N ALA A 23 12.13 35.39 27.20
CA ALA A 23 13.50 35.19 27.67
C ALA A 23 14.01 33.75 27.45
N LEU A 24 13.16 32.75 27.69
CA LEU A 24 13.46 31.33 27.40
C LEU A 24 13.66 31.08 25.90
N GLU A 25 12.81 31.66 25.04
CA GLU A 25 12.96 31.55 23.58
C GLU A 25 14.25 32.22 23.07
N ASP A 26 14.60 33.38 23.62
CA ASP A 26 15.83 34.11 23.30
C ASP A 26 17.07 33.34 23.78
N GLU A 27 17.01 32.69 24.95
CA GLU A 27 18.07 31.82 25.46
C GLU A 27 18.27 30.60 24.56
N MET A 28 17.18 29.91 24.18
CA MET A 28 17.23 28.75 23.28
C MET A 28 17.79 29.08 21.89
N GLY A 29 17.62 30.32 21.44
CA GLY A 29 18.10 30.84 20.17
C GLY A 29 19.42 31.60 20.25
N ASN A 30 20.13 31.61 21.37
CA ASN A 30 21.39 32.36 21.48
C ASN A 30 22.52 31.74 20.63
N PHE A 31 23.61 32.50 20.42
CA PHE A 31 24.72 32.07 19.57
C PHE A 31 25.32 30.71 19.97
N ILE A 32 25.49 30.48 21.28
CA ILE A 32 26.07 29.24 21.83
C ILE A 32 25.15 28.05 21.54
N ASN A 33 23.85 28.21 21.75
CA ASN A 33 22.86 27.17 21.50
C ASN A 33 22.71 26.86 20.00
N ARG A 34 22.71 27.89 19.14
CA ARG A 34 22.75 27.71 17.68
C ARG A 34 23.99 26.93 17.27
N PHE A 35 25.16 27.32 17.78
CA PHE A 35 26.43 26.63 17.53
C PHE A 35 26.36 25.16 17.98
N SER A 36 25.85 24.91 19.19
CA SER A 36 25.64 23.56 19.73
C SER A 36 24.75 22.72 18.81
N VAL A 37 23.65 23.28 18.30
CA VAL A 37 22.78 22.60 17.33
C VAL A 37 23.54 22.24 16.06
N ARG A 38 24.39 23.12 15.52
CA ARG A 38 25.21 22.78 14.32
C ARG A 38 26.16 21.62 14.60
N VAL A 39 26.83 21.64 15.75
CA VAL A 39 27.73 20.55 16.17
C VAL A 39 26.97 19.23 16.29
N LYS A 40 25.81 19.24 16.97
CA LYS A 40 24.95 18.05 17.11
C LYS A 40 24.50 17.51 15.75
N CYS A 41 24.04 18.38 14.84
CA CYS A 41 23.59 17.97 13.50
C CYS A 41 24.73 17.40 12.65
N TRP A 42 25.93 17.99 12.77
CA TRP A 42 27.12 17.51 12.07
C TRP A 42 27.58 16.15 12.59
N LEU A 43 27.68 15.98 13.92
CA LEU A 43 28.02 14.69 14.54
C LEU A 43 26.97 13.61 14.25
N GLY A 44 25.69 13.98 14.28
CA GLY A 44 24.56 13.12 13.94
C GLY A 44 24.39 12.82 12.44
N ARG A 45 25.27 13.37 11.58
CA ARG A 45 25.25 13.22 10.12
C ARG A 45 23.91 13.64 9.48
N VAL A 46 23.27 14.67 10.03
CA VAL A 46 22.01 15.23 9.51
C VAL A 46 22.27 16.34 8.50
N THR A 47 23.09 17.33 8.87
CA THR A 47 23.50 18.43 7.98
C THR A 47 25.01 18.62 8.01
N GLY A 48 25.56 19.33 7.03
CA GLY A 48 26.89 19.89 7.14
C GLY A 48 27.02 20.88 8.31
N PHE A 49 28.24 21.19 8.74
CA PHE A 49 28.48 22.13 9.83
C PHE A 49 28.02 23.56 9.50
N SER A 50 28.32 24.01 8.27
CA SER A 50 27.97 25.35 7.77
C SER A 50 26.61 25.38 7.06
N SER A 51 26.21 24.30 6.40
CA SER A 51 24.95 24.23 5.63
C SER A 51 23.75 23.82 6.49
N THR A 52 22.58 24.36 6.17
CA THR A 52 21.28 23.95 6.69
C THR A 52 20.67 22.78 5.93
N ASP A 53 21.30 22.35 4.84
CA ASP A 53 20.79 21.31 3.98
C ASP A 53 21.08 19.92 4.56
N LEU A 54 20.11 19.03 4.35
CA LEU A 54 20.20 17.63 4.71
C LEU A 54 21.25 16.95 3.86
N LEU A 55 22.08 16.15 4.50
CA LEU A 55 23.10 15.37 3.81
C LEU A 55 22.45 14.28 2.95
N PRO A 56 23.02 13.97 1.76
CA PRO A 56 22.65 12.80 0.97
C PRO A 56 22.59 11.51 1.79
N ALA A 57 23.55 11.31 2.69
CA ALA A 57 23.60 10.16 3.58
C ALA A 57 22.40 10.07 4.54
N PHE A 58 21.91 11.21 5.05
CA PHE A 58 20.71 11.24 5.88
C PHE A 58 19.48 10.78 5.10
N LEU A 59 19.29 11.28 3.88
CA LEU A 59 18.16 10.93 3.03
C LEU A 59 18.25 9.49 2.51
N SER A 60 19.46 9.01 2.22
CA SER A 60 19.70 7.61 1.88
C SER A 60 19.38 6.68 3.05
N ASP A 61 19.79 7.04 4.28
CA ASP A 61 19.45 6.28 5.49
C ASP A 61 17.92 6.26 5.71
N PHE A 62 17.26 7.41 5.50
CA PHE A 62 15.81 7.51 5.57
C PHE A 62 15.13 6.63 4.51
N ASN A 63 15.62 6.63 3.26
CA ASN A 63 15.05 5.84 2.17
C ASN A 63 15.16 4.33 2.42
N LEU A 64 16.31 3.86 2.92
CA LEU A 64 16.57 2.44 3.09
C LEU A 64 15.98 1.89 4.39
N PHE A 65 16.22 2.58 5.50
CA PHE A 65 15.88 2.08 6.83
C PHE A 65 14.66 2.80 7.40
N GLY A 66 14.59 4.13 7.29
CA GLY A 66 13.44 4.90 7.77
C GLY A 66 12.11 4.42 7.15
N LYS A 67 12.03 4.40 5.82
CA LYS A 67 10.85 3.91 5.09
C LYS A 67 10.46 2.48 5.49
N LYS A 68 11.45 1.58 5.56
CA LYS A 68 11.25 0.19 5.96
C LYS A 68 10.66 0.08 7.37
N SER A 69 11.22 0.81 8.34
CA SER A 69 10.77 0.71 9.72
C SER A 69 9.38 1.34 9.93
N LEU A 70 9.07 2.43 9.22
CA LEU A 70 7.72 3.02 9.21
C LEU A 70 6.70 2.01 8.66
N LEU A 71 7.00 1.37 7.53
CA LEU A 71 6.16 0.35 6.89
C LEU A 71 5.93 -0.88 7.78
N GLU A 72 6.98 -1.36 8.46
CA GLU A 72 6.86 -2.52 9.35
C GLU A 72 5.83 -2.27 10.46
N LEU A 73 5.75 -1.06 11.01
CA LEU A 73 4.77 -0.79 12.07
C LEU A 73 3.34 -0.69 11.56
N ASN A 74 3.17 -0.29 10.29
CA ASN A 74 1.89 -0.45 9.61
C ASN A 74 1.50 -1.93 9.51
N PHE A 75 2.42 -2.81 9.12
CA PHE A 75 2.18 -4.25 9.09
C PHE A 75 1.87 -4.85 10.45
N VAL A 76 2.50 -4.38 11.53
CA VAL A 76 2.18 -4.81 12.90
C VAL A 76 0.72 -4.48 13.25
N GLY A 77 0.26 -3.28 12.88
CA GLY A 77 -1.13 -2.89 13.03
C GLY A 77 -2.08 -3.82 12.26
N ASN A 78 -1.78 -4.07 10.99
CA ASN A 78 -2.57 -4.97 10.14
C ASN A 78 -2.58 -6.42 10.65
N ASP A 79 -1.45 -6.92 11.14
CA ASP A 79 -1.33 -8.27 11.68
C ASP A 79 -2.16 -8.45 12.95
N ILE A 80 -2.10 -7.49 13.87
CA ILE A 80 -2.74 -7.58 15.20
C ILE A 80 -4.21 -7.17 15.16
N LEU A 81 -4.55 -6.12 14.40
CA LEU A 81 -5.88 -5.48 14.41
C LEU A 81 -6.61 -5.57 13.06
N GLY A 82 -5.94 -5.97 11.98
CA GLY A 82 -6.53 -5.95 10.63
C GLY A 82 -7.47 -7.10 10.30
N ASN A 83 -7.47 -8.19 11.09
CA ASN A 83 -8.40 -9.30 10.90
C ASN A 83 -9.69 -9.12 11.73
N PRO A 84 -10.87 -8.84 11.14
CA PRO A 84 -12.09 -8.58 11.88
C PRO A 84 -12.55 -9.74 12.78
N ALA A 85 -12.18 -10.99 12.45
CA ALA A 85 -12.53 -12.16 13.25
C ALA A 85 -11.80 -12.22 14.61
N TYR A 86 -10.64 -11.57 14.70
CA TYR A 86 -9.77 -11.59 15.88
C TYR A 86 -9.59 -10.21 16.51
N ALA A 87 -9.70 -9.13 15.74
CA ALA A 87 -9.46 -7.75 16.16
C ALA A 87 -10.23 -7.40 17.44
N GLY A 88 -11.54 -7.66 17.49
CA GLY A 88 -12.34 -7.39 18.69
C GLY A 88 -11.94 -8.21 19.92
N LYS A 89 -11.49 -9.46 19.72
CA LYS A 89 -11.02 -10.33 20.82
C LYS A 89 -9.66 -9.88 21.34
N ILE A 90 -8.76 -9.54 20.43
CA ILE A 90 -7.43 -9.00 20.73
C ILE A 90 -7.58 -7.66 21.44
N ALA A 91 -8.38 -6.74 20.89
CA ALA A 91 -8.66 -5.44 21.49
C ALA A 91 -9.19 -5.56 22.92
N LYS A 92 -10.15 -6.45 23.16
CA LYS A 92 -10.69 -6.68 24.50
C LYS A 92 -9.61 -7.15 25.50
N GLU A 93 -8.71 -8.03 25.08
CA GLU A 93 -7.63 -8.54 25.94
C GLU A 93 -6.57 -7.47 26.23
N LEU A 94 -6.25 -6.62 25.24
CA LEU A 94 -5.30 -5.52 25.41
C LEU A 94 -5.90 -4.39 26.26
N ASP A 95 -7.15 -4.00 26.00
CA ASP A 95 -7.88 -2.99 26.78
C ASP A 95 -8.07 -3.41 28.24
N ALA A 96 -8.23 -4.72 28.51
CA ALA A 96 -8.30 -5.25 29.87
C ALA A 96 -6.99 -5.07 30.67
N GLN A 97 -5.84 -4.99 29.98
CA GLN A 97 -4.55 -4.73 30.61
C GLN A 97 -4.29 -3.22 30.72
N ASN A 98 -4.41 -2.51 29.61
CA ASN A 98 -4.32 -1.06 29.56
C ASN A 98 -4.89 -0.53 28.22
N PRO A 99 -5.93 0.33 28.23
CA PRO A 99 -6.51 0.92 27.01
C PRO A 99 -5.50 1.64 26.12
N ILE A 100 -4.41 2.16 26.69
CA ILE A 100 -3.35 2.81 25.93
C ILE A 100 -2.70 1.88 24.91
N TYR A 101 -2.75 0.56 25.10
CA TYR A 101 -2.13 -0.40 24.18
C TYR A 101 -2.78 -0.39 22.80
N ILE A 102 -4.11 -0.30 22.76
CA ILE A 102 -4.84 -0.23 21.50
C ILE A 102 -4.63 1.12 20.82
N GLU A 103 -4.62 2.20 21.61
CA GLU A 103 -4.33 3.52 21.08
C GLU A 103 -2.93 3.60 20.44
N LEU A 104 -1.91 3.07 21.12
CA LEU A 104 -0.53 3.09 20.60
C LEU A 104 -0.36 2.19 19.38
N LEU A 105 -1.01 1.02 19.33
CA LEU A 105 -1.01 0.17 18.15
C LEU A 105 -1.67 0.87 16.95
N GLY A 106 -2.82 1.50 17.15
CA GLY A 106 -3.50 2.25 16.09
C GLY A 106 -2.70 3.46 15.60
N ARG A 107 -2.03 4.19 16.50
CA ARG A 107 -1.15 5.31 16.12
C ARG A 107 0.06 4.85 15.32
N MET A 108 0.72 3.76 15.73
CA MET A 108 1.85 3.21 14.97
C MET A 108 1.42 2.55 13.67
N HIS A 109 0.19 2.03 13.60
CA HIS A 109 -0.40 1.53 12.35
C HIS A 109 -0.54 2.67 11.32
N LYS A 110 -1.01 3.84 11.74
CA LYS A 110 -1.18 5.05 10.90
C LYS A 110 0.10 5.88 10.73
N LEU A 111 1.24 5.39 11.20
CA LEU A 111 2.50 6.12 11.15
C LEU A 111 3.05 6.24 9.71
N TYR A 112 2.87 5.18 8.92
CA TYR A 112 3.28 5.17 7.52
C TYR A 112 2.25 5.86 6.64
N ASP A 113 2.71 6.86 5.90
CA ASP A 113 1.95 7.56 4.87
C ASP A 113 2.83 7.60 3.61
N ASN A 114 2.31 7.07 2.50
CA ASN A 114 3.09 6.94 1.27
C ASN A 114 3.42 8.30 0.67
N ASP A 115 2.47 9.24 0.72
CA ASP A 115 2.63 10.57 0.15
C ASP A 115 3.63 11.38 0.96
N GLU A 116 3.54 11.37 2.29
CA GLU A 116 4.52 12.05 3.15
C GLU A 116 5.94 11.50 2.93
N VAL A 117 6.10 10.17 2.89
CA VAL A 117 7.40 9.53 2.67
C VAL A 117 7.94 9.85 1.28
N ASN A 118 7.10 9.85 0.25
CA ASN A 118 7.51 10.21 -1.10
C ASN A 118 7.90 11.68 -1.21
N GLN A 119 7.18 12.61 -0.57
CA GLN A 119 7.54 14.03 -0.54
C GLN A 119 8.90 14.27 0.12
N VAL A 120 9.25 13.50 1.18
CA VAL A 120 10.59 13.55 1.78
C VAL A 120 11.67 13.09 0.80
N LEU A 121 11.37 12.05 0.01
CA LEU A 121 12.35 11.34 -0.81
C LEU A 121 12.44 11.83 -2.26
N GLU A 122 11.43 12.50 -2.78
CA GLU A 122 11.36 12.97 -4.16
C GLU A 122 12.60 13.80 -4.55
N PRO A 123 13.05 14.80 -3.76
CA PRO A 123 14.24 15.57 -4.11
C PRO A 123 15.52 14.71 -4.13
N HIS A 124 15.61 13.74 -3.24
CA HIS A 124 16.75 12.82 -3.16
C HIS A 124 16.74 11.81 -4.32
N ASN A 125 15.60 11.26 -4.67
CA ASN A 125 15.48 10.32 -5.78
C ASN A 125 15.79 11.00 -7.13
N ALA A 126 15.44 12.29 -7.28
CA ALA A 126 15.78 13.07 -8.46
C ALA A 126 17.29 13.39 -8.55
N ALA A 127 17.96 13.61 -7.42
CA ALA A 127 19.39 13.91 -7.36
C ALA A 127 20.06 13.32 -6.09
N PRO A 128 20.44 12.02 -6.12
CA PRO A 128 20.86 11.30 -4.91
C PRO A 128 22.07 11.89 -4.21
N ASP A 129 23.00 12.48 -4.96
CA ASP A 129 24.26 13.01 -4.43
C ASP A 129 24.16 14.47 -3.96
N LEU A 130 23.02 15.13 -4.16
CA LEU A 130 22.85 16.54 -3.81
C LEU A 130 22.18 16.72 -2.43
N PRO A 131 22.68 17.65 -1.60
CA PRO A 131 21.99 18.05 -0.38
C PRO A 131 20.61 18.64 -0.66
N VAL A 132 19.68 18.47 0.28
CA VAL A 132 18.31 18.97 0.17
C VAL A 132 18.03 19.96 1.29
N ALA A 133 17.60 21.18 0.94
CA ALA A 133 17.21 22.18 1.93
C ALA A 133 16.06 21.68 2.80
N ILE A 134 16.18 21.80 4.13
CA ILE A 134 15.12 21.35 5.06
C ILE A 134 13.79 22.03 4.74
N SER A 135 13.82 23.31 4.36
CA SER A 135 12.62 24.07 4.00
C SER A 135 11.80 23.46 2.86
N ARG A 136 12.42 22.69 1.95
CA ARG A 136 11.75 22.04 0.82
C ARG A 136 10.87 20.87 1.25
N ILE A 137 11.26 20.18 2.33
CA ILE A 137 10.59 18.95 2.80
C ILE A 137 10.23 19.04 4.29
N LYS A 138 10.09 20.28 4.80
CA LYS A 138 9.87 20.55 6.22
C LYS A 138 8.59 19.90 6.71
N ASP A 139 7.49 20.13 6.01
CA ASP A 139 6.16 19.73 6.42
C ASP A 139 6.01 18.21 6.58
N PRO A 140 6.39 17.37 5.58
CA PRO A 140 6.31 15.93 5.76
C PRO A 140 7.29 15.40 6.82
N LEU A 141 8.49 15.98 6.98
CA LEU A 141 9.41 15.60 8.06
C LEU A 141 8.84 15.93 9.45
N TYR A 142 8.22 17.10 9.60
CA TYR A 142 7.60 17.52 10.85
C TYR A 142 6.36 16.67 11.15
N SER A 143 5.57 16.29 10.14
CA SER A 143 4.43 15.38 10.31
C SER A 143 4.89 14.02 10.84
N ILE A 144 5.88 13.39 10.21
CA ILE A 144 6.43 12.10 10.64
C ILE A 144 7.00 12.20 12.06
N PHE A 145 7.76 13.26 12.35
CA PHE A 145 8.28 13.48 13.70
C PHE A 145 7.17 13.69 14.72
N LYS A 146 6.12 14.45 14.40
CA LYS A 146 4.93 14.66 15.26
C LYS A 146 4.25 13.33 15.58
N LYS A 147 4.03 12.46 14.59
CA LYS A 147 3.45 11.12 14.78
C LYS A 147 4.28 10.27 15.74
N LEU A 148 5.61 10.25 15.57
CA LEU A 148 6.52 9.55 16.49
C LEU A 148 6.57 10.18 17.88
N TYR A 149 6.47 11.51 17.96
CA TYR A 149 6.53 12.28 19.20
C TYR A 149 5.42 11.87 20.18
N TYR A 150 4.21 11.60 19.69
CA TYR A 150 3.11 11.11 20.53
C TYR A 150 3.46 9.80 21.23
N VAL A 151 4.16 8.90 20.54
CA VAL A 151 4.46 7.55 21.05
C VAL A 151 5.75 7.54 21.88
N TYR A 152 6.63 8.53 21.72
CA TYR A 152 7.93 8.59 22.39
C TYR A 152 7.88 8.40 23.92
N PRO A 153 6.97 9.02 24.70
CA PRO A 153 6.88 8.80 26.14
C PRO A 153 6.38 7.40 26.52
N PHE A 154 5.78 6.68 25.57
CA PHE A 154 5.06 5.42 25.78
C PHE A 154 5.74 4.22 25.10
N GLN A 155 7.02 4.32 24.75
CA GLN A 155 7.74 3.25 24.05
C GLN A 155 7.63 1.89 24.76
N GLY A 156 7.81 1.87 26.09
CA GLY A 156 7.66 0.65 26.88
C GLY A 156 6.23 0.08 26.86
N SER A 157 5.22 0.93 26.77
CA SER A 157 3.82 0.51 26.63
C SER A 157 3.54 -0.06 25.23
N TYR A 158 4.08 0.55 24.17
CA TYR A 158 3.95 0.02 22.82
C TYR A 158 4.62 -1.36 22.69
N VAL A 159 5.83 -1.53 23.20
CA VAL A 159 6.53 -2.83 23.21
C VAL A 159 5.68 -3.90 23.92
N LYS A 160 5.04 -3.57 25.05
CA LYS A 160 4.11 -4.47 25.73
C LYS A 160 2.87 -4.78 24.87
N ALA A 161 2.29 -3.78 24.21
CA ALA A 161 1.14 -3.94 23.32
C ALA A 161 1.44 -4.90 22.16
N VAL A 162 2.57 -4.73 21.47
CA VAL A 162 3.02 -5.64 20.39
C VAL A 162 3.20 -7.07 20.91
N ASN A 163 3.88 -7.22 22.04
CA ASN A 163 4.13 -8.53 22.65
C ASN A 163 2.83 -9.25 23.01
N LEU A 164 1.91 -8.55 23.66
CA LEU A 164 0.62 -9.09 24.04
C LEU A 164 -0.26 -9.37 22.82
N GLY A 165 -0.35 -8.43 21.88
CA GLY A 165 -1.13 -8.56 20.64
C GLY A 165 -0.76 -9.80 19.85
N TYR A 166 0.54 -10.01 19.58
CA TYR A 166 1.00 -11.23 18.91
C TYR A 166 0.77 -12.51 19.73
N SER A 167 0.89 -12.46 21.06
CA SER A 167 0.63 -13.61 21.93
C SER A 167 -0.85 -14.02 21.92
N VAL A 168 -1.77 -13.05 21.82
CA VAL A 168 -3.21 -13.32 21.70
C VAL A 168 -3.54 -13.82 20.29
N LEU A 169 -2.98 -13.18 19.26
CA LEU A 169 -3.14 -13.60 17.88
C LEU A 169 -2.68 -15.04 17.66
N GLU A 170 -1.53 -15.43 18.24
CA GLU A 170 -1.02 -16.81 18.22
C GLU A 170 -2.04 -17.82 18.76
N LYS A 171 -2.65 -17.52 19.91
CA LYS A 171 -3.67 -18.38 20.54
C LYS A 171 -4.93 -18.49 19.68
N LEU A 172 -5.29 -17.44 18.95
CA LEU A 172 -6.51 -17.40 18.14
C LEU A 172 -6.35 -18.10 16.79
N GLU A 173 -5.20 -17.94 16.13
CA GLU A 173 -4.93 -18.52 14.81
C GLU A 173 -4.36 -19.95 14.87
N GLY A 174 -3.69 -20.33 15.97
CA GLY A 174 -3.13 -21.68 16.16
C GLY A 174 -2.00 -22.06 15.19
N LYS A 175 -1.41 -21.10 14.48
CA LYS A 175 -0.23 -21.31 13.62
C LYS A 175 1.05 -21.55 14.45
N PRO A 176 2.14 -22.08 13.85
CA PRO A 176 3.40 -22.31 14.58
C PRO A 176 3.96 -21.06 15.27
N THR A 177 4.33 -21.20 16.55
CA THR A 177 4.93 -20.16 17.41
C THR A 177 6.15 -19.46 16.79
N THR A 178 6.91 -20.18 15.95
CA THR A 178 8.09 -19.65 15.26
C THR A 178 7.76 -18.48 14.33
N ILE A 179 6.56 -18.45 13.74
CA ILE A 179 6.10 -17.37 12.86
C ILE A 179 5.92 -16.08 13.67
N TYR A 180 5.20 -16.15 14.79
CA TYR A 180 4.95 -14.99 15.67
C TYR A 180 6.22 -14.48 16.32
N ASN A 181 7.11 -15.38 16.75
CA ASN A 181 8.41 -14.97 17.28
C ASN A 181 9.24 -14.21 16.25
N THR A 182 9.18 -14.60 14.98
CA THR A 182 9.87 -13.90 13.89
C THR A 182 9.25 -12.53 13.63
N LYS A 183 7.92 -12.43 13.54
CA LYS A 183 7.19 -11.17 13.36
C LYS A 183 7.45 -10.20 14.52
N LYS A 184 7.33 -10.67 15.76
CA LYS A 184 7.63 -9.90 16.97
C LYS A 184 9.08 -9.41 16.99
N LYS A 185 10.04 -10.27 16.69
CA LYS A 185 11.46 -9.88 16.64
C LYS A 185 11.69 -8.79 15.60
N ARG A 186 11.11 -8.92 14.40
CA ARG A 186 11.22 -7.92 13.33
C ARG A 186 10.60 -6.59 13.75
N ALA A 187 9.36 -6.61 14.24
CA ALA A 187 8.65 -5.44 14.72
C ALA A 187 9.45 -4.66 15.79
N LEU A 188 10.03 -5.37 16.76
CA LEU A 188 10.83 -4.74 17.81
C LEU A 188 12.16 -4.20 17.29
N GLN A 189 12.83 -4.90 16.37
CA GLN A 189 14.06 -4.41 15.74
C GLN A 189 13.84 -3.11 14.95
N GLU A 190 12.76 -3.03 14.18
CA GLU A 190 12.41 -1.83 13.42
C GLU A 190 11.95 -0.70 14.34
N PHE A 191 11.22 -1.02 15.42
CA PHE A 191 10.86 -0.06 16.46
C PHE A 191 12.09 0.55 17.16
N ASP A 192 13.08 -0.29 17.49
CA ASP A 192 14.34 0.16 18.08
C ASP A 192 15.10 1.09 17.13
N TYR A 193 15.08 0.83 15.82
CA TYR A 193 15.65 1.75 14.85
C TYR A 193 14.88 3.09 14.78
N LEU A 194 13.54 3.03 14.77
CA LEU A 194 12.71 4.23 14.73
C LEU A 194 13.02 5.18 15.89
N PHE A 195 13.06 4.68 17.13
CA PHE A 195 13.26 5.55 18.30
C PHE A 195 14.73 5.73 18.70
N GLY A 196 15.59 4.75 18.42
CA GLY A 196 17.03 4.82 18.73
C GLY A 196 17.87 5.47 17.64
N THR A 197 17.32 5.76 16.45
CA THR A 197 18.09 6.41 15.37
C THR A 197 17.25 7.42 14.60
N LEU A 198 16.13 7.02 13.99
CA LEU A 198 15.40 7.92 13.10
C LEU A 198 14.82 9.13 13.87
N PHE A 199 14.18 8.88 15.00
CA PHE A 199 13.56 9.90 15.85
C PHE A 199 14.57 10.94 16.34
N GLU A 200 15.76 10.49 16.78
CA GLU A 200 16.82 11.40 17.20
C GLU A 200 17.30 12.29 16.05
N LYS A 201 17.47 11.72 14.85
CA LYS A 201 17.87 12.50 13.69
C LYS A 201 16.78 13.48 13.25
N LEU A 202 15.50 13.08 13.26
CA LEU A 202 14.37 13.96 12.97
C LEU A 202 14.26 15.11 13.98
N TYR A 203 14.48 14.83 15.26
CA TYR A 203 14.57 15.88 16.28
C TYR A 203 15.69 16.89 15.96
N LEU A 204 16.87 16.42 15.54
CA LEU A 204 17.96 17.31 15.10
C LEU A 204 17.57 18.15 13.88
N VAL A 205 16.81 17.59 12.93
CA VAL A 205 16.26 18.36 11.80
C VAL A 205 15.39 19.51 12.29
N VAL A 206 14.49 19.27 13.24
CA VAL A 206 13.64 20.31 13.84
C VAL A 206 14.50 21.39 14.51
N LEU A 207 15.47 20.99 15.34
CA LEU A 207 16.37 21.96 16.00
C LEU A 207 17.14 22.80 14.99
N ARG A 208 17.60 22.17 13.90
CA ARG A 208 18.36 22.82 12.84
C ARG A 208 17.52 23.83 12.07
N ASN A 209 16.29 23.45 11.72
CA ASN A 209 15.36 24.27 10.98
C ASN A 209 14.86 25.47 11.80
N GLU A 210 14.46 25.23 13.05
CA GLU A 210 14.07 26.30 13.97
C GLU A 210 15.28 27.13 14.45
N ASN A 211 16.50 26.63 14.25
CA ASN A 211 17.75 27.23 14.68
C ASN A 211 17.74 27.60 16.18
N LYS A 212 17.16 26.71 16.99
CA LYS A 212 16.97 26.83 18.43
C LYS A 212 17.27 25.48 19.08
N ASN A 213 17.89 25.49 20.26
CA ASN A 213 18.12 24.28 21.06
C ASN A 213 16.89 24.00 21.94
N ILE A 214 15.81 23.53 21.30
CA ILE A 214 14.51 23.24 21.92
C ILE A 214 14.58 21.95 22.73
N PRO A 215 14.22 21.92 24.02
CA PRO A 215 14.14 20.67 24.77
C PRO A 215 13.09 19.72 24.20
N LEU A 216 13.43 18.43 24.07
CA LEU A 216 12.59 17.40 23.44
C LEU A 216 11.17 17.34 24.02
N LEU A 217 11.02 17.11 25.33
CA LEU A 217 9.72 17.10 26.01
C LEU A 217 9.45 18.48 26.62
N SER A 218 8.89 19.39 25.82
CA SER A 218 8.57 20.74 26.27
C SER A 218 7.35 21.32 25.55
N ASN A 219 6.65 22.24 26.22
CA ASN A 219 5.54 22.98 25.61
C ASN A 219 5.98 23.77 24.37
N THR A 220 7.26 24.17 24.30
CA THR A 220 7.82 24.85 23.13
C THR A 220 7.93 23.88 21.95
N MET A 221 8.38 22.64 22.18
CA MET A 221 8.39 21.62 21.13
C MET A 221 6.97 21.30 20.66
N GLU A 222 6.03 21.11 21.59
CA GLU A 222 4.62 20.88 21.26
C GLU A 222 4.03 22.03 20.43
N SER A 223 4.38 23.27 20.76
CA SER A 223 3.97 24.45 20.00
C SER A 223 4.59 24.50 18.60
N VAL A 224 5.84 24.06 18.43
CA VAL A 224 6.50 23.98 17.11
C VAL A 224 5.86 22.91 16.23
N LEU A 225 5.45 21.80 16.83
CA LEU A 225 4.77 20.71 16.14
C LEU A 225 3.27 20.95 15.96
N GLY A 226 2.71 22.01 16.54
CA GLY A 226 1.27 22.25 16.52
C GLY A 226 0.49 21.10 17.17
N ILE A 227 0.97 20.60 18.31
CA ILE A 227 0.29 19.56 19.10
C ILE A 227 -0.80 20.20 19.95
N LEU A 228 -2.03 19.72 19.80
CA LEU A 228 -3.15 20.09 20.65
C LEU A 228 -3.27 19.13 21.84
N PRO A 229 -3.77 19.59 23.01
CA PRO A 229 -3.94 18.73 24.19
C PRO A 229 -4.82 17.50 23.95
N GLU A 230 -5.84 17.61 23.10
CA GLU A 230 -6.76 16.51 22.78
C GLU A 230 -6.10 15.42 21.92
N GLU A 231 -5.05 15.77 21.16
CA GLU A 231 -4.30 14.82 20.32
C GLU A 231 -3.36 13.92 21.12
N LYS A 232 -3.10 14.24 22.40
CA LYS A 232 -2.15 13.49 23.24
C LYS A 232 -2.71 12.10 23.59
N PRO A 233 -1.85 11.07 23.67
CA PRO A 233 -2.32 9.75 24.06
C PRO A 233 -2.81 9.65 25.50
N GLY A 234 -3.71 8.69 25.75
CA GLY A 234 -4.24 8.37 27.07
C GLY A 234 -5.70 8.75 27.30
N HIS A 235 -6.42 9.19 26.26
CA HIS A 235 -7.84 9.56 26.36
C HIS A 235 -8.81 8.40 26.10
N ARG A 236 -8.33 7.28 25.53
CA ARG A 236 -9.16 6.10 25.22
C ARG A 236 -9.74 5.46 26.48
N GLN A 237 -11.04 5.19 26.46
CA GLN A 237 -11.72 4.46 27.52
C GLN A 237 -11.78 2.95 27.22
N GLN A 238 -11.80 2.13 28.28
CA GLN A 238 -11.90 0.68 28.12
C GLN A 238 -13.23 0.30 27.44
N GLY A 239 -13.17 -0.47 26.36
CA GLY A 239 -14.37 -0.91 25.65
C GLY A 239 -15.02 0.15 24.77
N GLU A 240 -14.37 1.30 24.60
CA GLU A 240 -14.65 2.23 23.51
C GLU A 240 -14.54 1.45 22.19
N GLU A 241 -15.51 1.66 21.29
CA GLU A 241 -15.48 1.01 19.99
C GLU A 241 -14.14 1.30 19.32
N LEU A 242 -13.73 0.38 18.46
CA LEU A 242 -12.55 0.56 17.65
C LEU A 242 -12.89 1.63 16.60
N ASP A 243 -12.97 2.89 17.02
CA ASP A 243 -13.06 4.04 16.12
C ASP A 243 -11.90 3.96 15.13
N GLU A 244 -12.12 4.55 13.95
CA GLU A 244 -11.36 4.57 12.68
C GLU A 244 -9.82 4.51 12.75
N ILE A 245 -9.24 4.70 13.93
CA ILE A 245 -7.88 4.38 14.37
C ILE A 245 -7.54 2.87 14.29
N SER A 246 -8.53 1.97 14.16
CA SER A 246 -8.36 0.51 14.09
C SER A 246 -8.60 -0.16 12.72
N GLY A 247 -8.85 0.59 11.64
CA GLY A 247 -9.04 -0.01 10.30
C GLY A 247 -10.44 -0.57 10.00
N GLY A 248 -11.50 0.07 10.51
CA GLY A 248 -12.87 -0.09 10.00
C GLY A 248 -13.20 1.04 9.03
N ALA A 249 -13.80 0.72 7.88
CA ALA A 249 -14.25 1.70 6.89
C ALA A 249 -15.33 2.63 7.47
N ALA A 250 -15.29 3.91 7.11
CA ALA A 250 -16.42 4.81 7.22
C ALA A 250 -16.69 5.52 5.88
N PRO A 251 -17.97 5.76 5.53
CA PRO A 251 -18.39 6.48 4.35
C PRO A 251 -18.00 7.95 4.48
N GLU A 252 -17.48 8.52 3.40
CA GLU A 252 -17.17 9.94 3.27
C GLU A 252 -18.41 10.77 3.64
N GLN A 253 -18.26 11.65 4.64
CA GLN A 253 -19.18 12.75 4.86
C GLN A 253 -18.60 13.99 4.21
N ASP A 254 -19.37 14.52 3.26
CA ASP A 254 -19.18 15.76 2.54
C ASP A 254 -18.71 16.91 3.44
N ALA A 255 -17.57 17.50 3.06
CA ALA A 255 -17.29 18.91 3.33
C ALA A 255 -16.92 19.60 2.01
N PRO A 256 -17.41 20.82 1.78
CA PRO A 256 -17.69 21.33 0.45
C PRO A 256 -16.45 21.74 -0.33
N VAL A 257 -16.49 21.43 -1.62
CA VAL A 257 -15.60 21.88 -2.67
C VAL A 257 -15.79 23.37 -2.93
N GLU A 258 -14.71 24.15 -2.86
CA GLU A 258 -14.56 25.36 -3.70
C GLU A 258 -13.24 25.31 -4.48
N GLU A 259 -13.41 24.82 -5.71
CA GLU A 259 -12.83 25.20 -7.00
C GLU A 259 -11.32 25.46 -7.22
N LYS A 260 -10.80 24.54 -8.05
CA LYS A 260 -9.99 24.73 -9.28
C LYS A 260 -8.60 25.34 -9.14
N LYS A 261 -7.59 24.49 -9.42
CA LYS A 261 -6.68 24.72 -10.55
C LYS A 261 -5.95 23.44 -10.99
N GLU A 262 -6.09 23.21 -12.30
CA GLU A 262 -5.26 22.46 -13.23
C GLU A 262 -5.21 20.92 -13.07
N GLU A 263 -6.01 20.27 -13.93
CA GLU A 263 -5.83 18.89 -14.38
C GLU A 263 -4.39 18.68 -14.85
N THR A 264 -3.54 18.21 -13.93
CA THR A 264 -2.39 17.41 -14.30
C THR A 264 -2.86 15.97 -14.29
N ASN A 265 -2.91 15.36 -15.46
CA ASN A 265 -3.35 13.98 -15.62
C ASN A 265 -2.44 13.10 -14.72
N PRO A 266 -2.96 12.39 -13.70
CA PRO A 266 -2.14 11.64 -12.73
C PRO A 266 -1.31 10.51 -13.37
N GLU A 267 -1.57 10.20 -14.64
CA GLU A 267 -0.70 9.33 -15.43
C GLU A 267 0.67 9.96 -15.75
N ASP A 268 0.84 11.28 -15.63
CA ASP A 268 2.08 11.93 -16.04
C ASP A 268 3.27 11.76 -15.08
N SER A 269 2.99 11.45 -13.80
CA SER A 269 3.97 11.18 -12.75
C SER A 269 4.44 9.71 -12.69
N LEU A 270 3.82 8.82 -13.45
CA LEU A 270 4.15 7.39 -13.47
C LEU A 270 5.46 7.13 -14.25
N SER A 271 6.24 6.11 -13.85
CA SER A 271 7.42 5.70 -14.61
C SER A 271 7.04 5.31 -16.04
N LYS A 272 7.96 5.47 -17.00
CA LYS A 272 7.70 5.17 -18.42
C LYS A 272 7.24 3.72 -18.62
N GLU A 273 7.84 2.81 -17.86
CA GLU A 273 7.54 1.39 -17.84
C GLU A 273 6.12 1.10 -17.32
N LEU A 274 5.69 1.84 -16.28
CA LEU A 274 4.35 1.70 -15.70
C LEU A 274 3.27 2.25 -16.64
N LYS A 275 3.48 3.44 -17.22
CA LYS A 275 2.56 3.99 -18.25
C LYS A 275 2.41 3.05 -19.43
N TYR A 276 3.53 2.50 -19.91
CA TYR A 276 3.52 1.55 -21.02
C TYR A 276 2.78 0.28 -20.62
N GLY A 277 3.03 -0.27 -19.44
CA GLY A 277 2.32 -1.44 -18.89
C GLY A 277 0.80 -1.26 -18.83
N LEU A 278 0.33 -0.11 -18.32
CA LEU A 278 -1.10 0.22 -18.28
C LEU A 278 -1.69 0.28 -19.71
N LYS A 279 -0.96 0.85 -20.67
CA LYS A 279 -1.34 0.83 -22.08
C LYS A 279 -1.44 -0.59 -22.63
N LEU A 280 -0.58 -1.52 -22.21
CA LEU A 280 -0.69 -2.93 -22.62
C LEU A 280 -1.98 -3.57 -22.11
N MET A 281 -2.33 -3.30 -20.85
CA MET A 281 -3.53 -3.85 -20.22
C MET A 281 -4.83 -3.30 -20.83
N ARG A 282 -4.80 -2.07 -21.35
CA ARG A 282 -5.96 -1.41 -22.00
C ARG A 282 -6.12 -1.71 -23.50
N MET A 283 -5.25 -2.53 -24.09
CA MET A 283 -5.35 -2.80 -25.54
C MET A 283 -6.57 -3.64 -25.93
N LEU A 284 -7.05 -4.49 -25.02
CA LEU A 284 -8.25 -5.27 -25.22
C LEU A 284 -9.36 -4.69 -24.34
N PRO A 285 -10.47 -4.21 -24.95
CA PRO A 285 -11.68 -3.89 -24.21
C PRO A 285 -12.16 -5.07 -23.37
N LEU A 286 -12.86 -4.78 -22.27
CA LEU A 286 -13.28 -5.79 -21.29
C LEU A 286 -14.14 -6.91 -21.91
N ASP A 287 -15.02 -6.57 -22.86
CA ASP A 287 -15.86 -7.57 -23.55
C ASP A 287 -15.02 -8.54 -24.41
N GLN A 288 -13.97 -8.03 -25.06
CA GLN A 288 -13.04 -8.84 -25.84
C GLN A 288 -12.17 -9.71 -24.94
N LEU A 289 -11.71 -9.16 -23.82
CA LEU A 289 -10.94 -9.89 -22.82
C LEU A 289 -11.76 -11.06 -22.26
N ARG A 290 -13.05 -10.82 -21.97
CA ARG A 290 -13.99 -11.86 -21.54
C ARG A 290 -14.20 -12.91 -22.62
N LYS A 291 -14.49 -12.53 -23.86
CA LYS A 291 -14.64 -13.47 -24.99
C LYS A 291 -13.39 -14.32 -25.22
N LYS A 292 -12.20 -13.76 -25.01
CA LYS A 292 -10.92 -14.46 -25.19
C LYS A 292 -10.68 -15.49 -24.09
N HIS A 293 -10.93 -15.14 -22.83
CA HIS A 293 -10.55 -15.97 -21.67
C HIS A 293 -11.69 -16.78 -21.07
N ASP A 294 -12.94 -16.43 -21.36
CA ASP A 294 -14.15 -17.19 -21.05
C ASP A 294 -15.00 -17.44 -22.33
N PRO A 295 -14.47 -18.16 -23.34
CA PRO A 295 -15.18 -18.36 -24.61
C PRO A 295 -16.43 -19.25 -24.49
N LYS A 296 -16.56 -19.99 -23.39
CA LYS A 296 -17.70 -20.89 -23.12
C LYS A 296 -18.77 -20.26 -22.24
N GLY A 297 -18.53 -19.07 -21.69
CA GLY A 297 -19.45 -18.42 -20.76
C GLY A 297 -19.57 -19.15 -19.42
N GLU A 298 -18.52 -19.84 -18.97
CA GLU A 298 -18.53 -20.57 -17.69
C GLU A 298 -18.69 -19.61 -16.49
N TYR A 299 -18.36 -18.33 -16.70
CA TYR A 299 -18.46 -17.24 -15.74
C TYR A 299 -19.42 -16.13 -16.22
N GLU A 300 -20.40 -16.47 -17.09
CA GLU A 300 -21.37 -15.51 -17.63
C GLU A 300 -22.13 -14.75 -16.53
N ASP A 301 -22.32 -15.44 -15.40
CA ASP A 301 -23.06 -15.01 -14.24
C ASP A 301 -22.31 -14.04 -13.33
N ILE A 302 -20.99 -13.95 -13.45
CA ILE A 302 -20.17 -13.03 -12.66
C ILE A 302 -20.20 -11.65 -13.34
N LEU A 303 -20.45 -10.61 -12.53
CA LEU A 303 -20.50 -9.22 -12.98
C LEU A 303 -19.16 -8.78 -13.59
N SER A 304 -19.22 -7.85 -14.54
CA SER A 304 -18.01 -7.37 -15.24
C SER A 304 -17.18 -6.44 -14.34
N GLU A 305 -17.84 -5.83 -13.37
CA GLU A 305 -17.30 -4.95 -12.33
C GLU A 305 -16.60 -5.75 -11.21
N ASP A 306 -16.74 -7.08 -11.18
CA ASP A 306 -16.19 -7.92 -10.11
C ASP A 306 -14.66 -7.92 -10.14
N LYS A 307 -14.03 -7.39 -9.09
CA LYS A 307 -12.59 -7.21 -9.01
C LYS A 307 -11.83 -8.55 -9.06
N ALA A 308 -12.41 -9.64 -8.53
CA ALA A 308 -11.76 -10.97 -8.62
C ALA A 308 -11.84 -11.53 -10.04
N PHE A 309 -12.95 -11.31 -10.74
CA PHE A 309 -13.07 -11.69 -12.15
C PHE A 309 -12.15 -10.89 -13.06
N LEU A 310 -12.10 -9.57 -12.89
CA LEU A 310 -11.16 -8.70 -13.61
C LEU A 310 -9.71 -9.12 -13.38
N THR A 311 -9.35 -9.38 -12.13
CA THR A 311 -8.02 -9.91 -11.77
C THR A 311 -7.74 -11.22 -12.51
N TRP A 312 -8.70 -12.14 -12.54
CA TRP A 312 -8.55 -13.40 -13.27
C TRP A 312 -8.37 -13.17 -14.77
N LEU A 313 -9.17 -12.30 -15.39
CA LEU A 313 -9.05 -11.99 -16.83
C LEU A 313 -7.66 -11.42 -17.18
N PHE A 314 -7.15 -10.45 -16.42
CA PHE A 314 -5.81 -9.91 -16.65
C PHE A 314 -4.70 -10.91 -16.36
N PHE A 315 -4.87 -11.78 -15.37
CA PHE A 315 -3.95 -12.88 -15.11
C PHE A 315 -3.92 -13.89 -16.28
N ARG A 316 -5.09 -14.25 -16.83
CA ARG A 316 -5.17 -15.13 -18.01
C ARG A 316 -4.55 -14.49 -19.25
N GLU A 317 -4.69 -13.18 -19.42
CA GLU A 317 -4.01 -12.44 -20.49
C GLU A 317 -2.50 -12.45 -20.31
N PHE A 318 -2.02 -12.23 -19.08
CA PHE A 318 -0.60 -12.34 -18.77
C PHE A 318 -0.05 -13.73 -19.11
N ASP A 319 -0.77 -14.77 -18.66
CA ASP A 319 -0.39 -16.16 -18.90
C ASP A 319 -0.43 -16.54 -20.39
N ALA A 320 -1.40 -16.03 -21.14
CA ALA A 320 -1.53 -16.30 -22.56
C ALA A 320 -0.46 -15.59 -23.40
N GLU A 321 -0.11 -14.34 -23.09
CA GLU A 321 0.71 -13.50 -23.99
C GLU A 321 2.15 -13.30 -23.51
N TYR A 322 2.43 -13.40 -22.22
CA TYR A 322 3.69 -12.94 -21.62
C TYR A 322 4.43 -14.01 -20.83
N SER A 323 3.73 -14.96 -20.17
CA SER A 323 4.37 -15.96 -19.30
C SER A 323 5.35 -16.89 -20.04
N PHE A 324 5.27 -16.99 -21.37
CA PHE A 324 6.23 -17.77 -22.16
C PHE A 324 7.67 -17.30 -21.97
N VAL A 325 7.90 -16.03 -21.61
CA VAL A 325 9.24 -15.49 -21.31
C VAL A 325 9.90 -16.28 -20.16
N MET A 326 9.10 -16.82 -19.24
CA MET A 326 9.57 -17.58 -18.09
C MET A 326 9.84 -19.05 -18.42
N THR A 327 9.17 -19.59 -19.44
CA THR A 327 9.16 -21.04 -19.71
C THR A 327 9.91 -21.42 -20.98
N THR A 328 10.11 -20.50 -21.92
CA THR A 328 10.71 -20.78 -23.21
C THR A 328 12.20 -21.10 -23.12
N LYS A 329 12.64 -22.05 -23.94
CA LYS A 329 14.07 -22.34 -24.14
C LYS A 329 14.73 -21.41 -25.17
N LYS A 330 13.95 -20.62 -25.90
CA LYS A 330 14.43 -19.71 -26.96
C LYS A 330 15.15 -18.48 -26.43
N ILE A 331 14.92 -18.10 -25.17
CA ILE A 331 15.69 -17.05 -24.50
C ILE A 331 16.88 -17.74 -23.84
N GLU A 332 18.09 -17.49 -24.29
CA GLU A 332 19.31 -18.08 -23.72
C GLU A 332 19.68 -17.41 -22.41
N ILE A 333 19.65 -18.17 -21.32
CA ILE A 333 19.88 -17.69 -19.96
C ILE A 333 21.01 -18.51 -19.36
N LYS A 334 22.12 -17.83 -19.05
CA LYS A 334 23.28 -18.45 -18.40
C LYS A 334 23.20 -18.29 -16.87
N PRO A 335 23.56 -19.33 -16.11
CA PRO A 335 23.74 -19.19 -14.67
C PRO A 335 24.82 -18.16 -14.37
N THR A 336 24.63 -17.37 -13.31
CA THR A 336 25.61 -16.36 -12.86
C THR A 336 25.92 -16.54 -11.38
N ILE A 337 26.90 -15.80 -10.86
CA ILE A 337 27.26 -15.79 -9.45
C ILE A 337 26.82 -14.46 -8.84
N VAL A 338 25.86 -14.52 -7.93
CA VAL A 338 25.39 -13.35 -7.17
C VAL A 338 25.76 -13.57 -5.71
N ASN A 339 26.52 -12.64 -5.12
CA ASN A 339 26.98 -12.71 -3.73
C ASN A 339 27.68 -14.03 -3.35
N GLY A 340 28.46 -14.60 -4.27
CA GLY A 340 29.17 -15.87 -4.06
C GLY A 340 28.31 -17.13 -4.19
N ALA A 341 27.01 -16.99 -4.47
CA ALA A 341 26.12 -18.11 -4.74
C ALA A 341 25.84 -18.22 -6.25
N LYS A 342 25.87 -19.45 -6.77
CA LYS A 342 25.41 -19.72 -8.14
C LYS A 342 23.90 -19.53 -8.20
N VAL A 343 23.43 -18.65 -9.08
CA VAL A 343 22.02 -18.37 -9.33
C VAL A 343 21.67 -18.79 -10.74
N ASP A 344 20.69 -19.69 -10.86
CA ASP A 344 20.08 -20.06 -12.13
C ASP A 344 18.73 -19.35 -12.27
N TYR A 345 18.68 -18.32 -13.12
CA TYR A 345 17.46 -17.56 -13.36
C TYR A 345 16.44 -18.34 -14.21
N ARG A 346 16.86 -19.34 -14.98
CA ARG A 346 15.93 -20.19 -15.73
C ARG A 346 15.15 -21.08 -14.77
N GLU A 347 15.85 -21.75 -13.85
CA GLU A 347 15.22 -22.58 -12.82
C GLU A 347 14.26 -21.73 -11.97
N LYS A 348 14.72 -20.56 -11.49
CA LYS A 348 13.85 -19.63 -10.73
C LYS A 348 12.58 -19.22 -11.48
N MET A 349 12.66 -18.95 -12.78
CA MET A 349 11.49 -18.59 -13.57
C MET A 349 10.53 -19.76 -13.77
N ILE A 350 11.04 -20.97 -14.00
CA ILE A 350 10.22 -22.17 -14.13
C ILE A 350 9.52 -22.47 -12.80
N ASP A 351 10.25 -22.50 -11.69
CA ASP A 351 9.69 -22.74 -10.36
C ASP A 351 8.63 -21.69 -10.00
N HIS A 352 8.90 -20.42 -10.35
CA HIS A 352 7.93 -19.35 -10.11
C HIS A 352 6.69 -19.51 -10.99
N TYR A 353 6.84 -19.91 -12.26
CA TYR A 353 5.71 -20.18 -13.14
C TYR A 353 4.80 -21.30 -12.61
N GLU A 354 5.33 -22.31 -11.92
CA GLU A 354 4.49 -23.36 -11.31
C GLU A 354 3.50 -22.82 -10.27
N THR A 355 3.79 -21.67 -9.67
CA THR A 355 2.90 -21.02 -8.69
C THR A 355 1.63 -20.43 -9.32
N THR A 356 1.56 -20.30 -10.66
CA THR A 356 0.33 -19.92 -11.38
C THR A 356 -0.86 -20.81 -11.04
N ARG A 357 -0.62 -22.10 -10.72
CA ARG A 357 -1.66 -23.05 -10.30
C ARG A 357 -2.39 -22.58 -9.03
N ALA A 358 -1.68 -21.94 -8.11
CA ALA A 358 -2.30 -21.39 -6.90
C ALA A 358 -3.27 -20.26 -7.26
N SER A 359 -2.88 -19.36 -8.17
CA SER A 359 -3.75 -18.28 -8.66
C SER A 359 -5.01 -18.81 -9.34
N ILE A 360 -4.89 -19.85 -10.18
CA ILE A 360 -6.03 -20.52 -10.84
C ILE A 360 -6.95 -21.15 -9.79
N GLU A 361 -6.38 -21.85 -8.81
CA GLU A 361 -7.17 -22.52 -7.78
C GLU A 361 -7.92 -21.52 -6.90
N GLN A 362 -7.31 -20.39 -6.53
CA GLN A 362 -8.02 -19.37 -5.75
C GLN A 362 -9.24 -18.84 -6.51
N PHE A 363 -9.14 -18.63 -7.83
CA PHE A 363 -10.28 -18.18 -8.62
C PHE A 363 -11.33 -19.29 -8.78
N ARG A 364 -10.93 -20.55 -8.92
CA ARG A 364 -11.87 -21.68 -8.95
C ARG A 364 -12.70 -21.78 -7.66
N ILE A 365 -12.07 -21.57 -6.50
CA ILE A 365 -12.75 -21.53 -5.20
C ILE A 365 -13.69 -20.31 -5.13
N TYR A 366 -13.28 -19.16 -5.69
CA TYR A 366 -14.12 -17.97 -5.78
C TYR A 366 -15.41 -18.24 -6.55
N ASP A 367 -15.30 -18.79 -7.76
CA ASP A 367 -16.43 -19.18 -8.61
C ASP A 367 -17.35 -20.18 -7.89
N GLN A 368 -16.80 -21.13 -7.14
CA GLN A 368 -17.60 -22.06 -6.35
C GLN A 368 -18.45 -21.33 -5.30
N TYR A 369 -17.88 -20.40 -4.52
CA TYR A 369 -18.65 -19.62 -3.55
C TYR A 369 -19.66 -18.69 -4.21
N TYR A 370 -19.33 -18.14 -5.39
CA TYR A 370 -20.25 -17.33 -6.18
C TYR A 370 -21.47 -18.14 -6.61
N LYS A 371 -21.27 -19.33 -7.17
CA LYS A 371 -22.33 -20.27 -7.56
C LYS A 371 -23.15 -20.75 -6.36
N GLU A 372 -22.50 -21.06 -5.23
CA GLU A 372 -23.18 -21.44 -3.99
C GLU A 372 -24.09 -20.33 -3.47
N LEU A 373 -23.60 -19.07 -3.44
CA LEU A 373 -24.39 -17.91 -3.04
C LEU A 373 -25.59 -17.70 -3.96
N LYS A 374 -25.35 -17.71 -5.28
CA LYS A 374 -26.42 -17.54 -6.28
C LYS A 374 -27.49 -18.62 -6.17
N ASN A 375 -27.10 -19.88 -5.99
CA ASN A 375 -28.04 -20.99 -5.83
C ASN A 375 -28.84 -20.88 -4.52
N HIS A 376 -28.21 -20.43 -3.43
CA HIS A 376 -28.89 -20.17 -2.17
C HIS A 376 -29.88 -19.00 -2.27
N LEU A 377 -29.54 -17.91 -2.97
CA LEU A 377 -30.44 -16.78 -3.19
C LEU A 377 -31.66 -17.16 -4.05
N LYS A 378 -31.50 -18.08 -5.01
CA LYS A 378 -32.64 -18.63 -5.80
C LYS A 378 -33.55 -19.52 -4.95
N ASN A 379 -33.02 -20.22 -3.95
CA ASN A 379 -33.76 -21.16 -3.11
C ASN A 379 -33.37 -21.01 -1.62
N PRO A 380 -33.75 -19.91 -0.95
CA PRO A 380 -33.28 -19.58 0.40
C PRO A 380 -33.79 -20.50 1.51
N GLY A 381 -34.83 -21.30 1.22
CA GLY A 381 -35.53 -22.14 2.21
C GLY A 381 -36.65 -21.38 2.93
N ALA A 382 -37.52 -22.10 3.64
CA ALA A 382 -38.71 -21.53 4.28
C ALA A 382 -38.42 -20.73 5.56
N ASN A 383 -37.29 -21.00 6.24
CA ASN A 383 -36.93 -20.33 7.48
C ASN A 383 -36.06 -19.09 7.20
N TYR A 384 -36.66 -17.90 7.29
CA TYR A 384 -36.02 -16.62 7.01
C TYR A 384 -34.73 -16.39 7.82
N ILE A 385 -34.71 -16.75 9.11
CA ILE A 385 -33.56 -16.49 9.99
C ILE A 385 -32.36 -17.35 9.58
N GLU A 386 -32.58 -18.62 9.25
CA GLU A 386 -31.52 -19.52 8.79
C GLU A 386 -31.05 -19.15 7.39
N ALA A 387 -31.98 -18.77 6.51
CA ALA A 387 -31.68 -18.28 5.18
C ALA A 387 -30.77 -17.05 5.21
N SER A 388 -31.13 -16.04 6.02
CA SER A 388 -30.35 -14.81 6.21
C SER A 388 -28.95 -15.09 6.74
N LYS A 389 -28.82 -15.91 7.79
CA LYS A 389 -27.50 -16.32 8.34
C LYS A 389 -26.62 -16.99 7.30
N LYS A 390 -27.20 -17.88 6.48
CA LYS A 390 -26.47 -18.59 5.43
C LYS A 390 -26.08 -17.65 4.28
N THR A 391 -26.93 -16.71 3.90
CA THR A 391 -26.62 -15.67 2.91
C THR A 391 -25.41 -14.84 3.39
N SER A 392 -25.46 -14.27 4.60
CA SER A 392 -24.34 -13.46 5.13
C SER A 392 -23.04 -14.26 5.25
N ALA A 393 -23.11 -15.55 5.59
CA ALA A 393 -21.94 -16.42 5.65
C ALA A 393 -21.33 -16.67 4.25
N LEU A 394 -22.17 -16.89 3.23
CA LEU A 394 -21.73 -17.08 1.84
C LEU A 394 -21.18 -15.78 1.23
N GLU A 395 -21.80 -14.62 1.51
CA GLU A 395 -21.28 -13.30 1.12
C GLU A 395 -19.91 -13.03 1.74
N THR A 396 -19.74 -13.34 3.03
CA THR A 396 -18.45 -13.20 3.72
C THR A 396 -17.39 -14.10 3.08
N LYS A 397 -17.72 -15.35 2.76
CA LYS A 397 -16.82 -16.28 2.08
C LYS A 397 -16.47 -15.82 0.67
N LYS A 398 -17.45 -15.35 -0.11
CA LYS A 398 -17.25 -14.74 -1.44
C LYS A 398 -16.28 -13.56 -1.33
N SER A 399 -16.55 -12.62 -0.42
CA SER A 399 -15.73 -11.41 -0.23
C SER A 399 -14.31 -11.73 0.19
N GLN A 400 -14.12 -12.63 1.16
CA GLN A 400 -12.79 -13.08 1.57
C GLN A 400 -12.05 -13.76 0.43
N GLN A 401 -12.73 -14.63 -0.33
CA GLN A 401 -12.11 -15.34 -1.43
C GLN A 401 -11.78 -14.42 -2.60
N SER A 402 -12.58 -13.37 -2.84
CA SER A 402 -12.28 -12.29 -3.80
C SER A 402 -10.92 -11.66 -3.49
N ARG A 403 -10.65 -11.35 -2.22
CA ARG A 403 -9.36 -10.81 -1.76
C ARG A 403 -8.23 -11.82 -1.93
N ASN A 404 -8.46 -13.09 -1.61
CA ASN A 404 -7.45 -14.14 -1.78
C ASN A 404 -6.99 -14.27 -3.24
N VAL A 405 -7.92 -14.22 -4.20
CA VAL A 405 -7.58 -14.18 -5.64
C VAL A 405 -6.63 -13.03 -5.95
N ARG A 406 -6.96 -11.82 -5.50
CA ARG A 406 -6.17 -10.60 -5.73
C ARG A 406 -4.78 -10.68 -5.13
N VAL A 407 -4.68 -11.08 -3.86
CA VAL A 407 -3.39 -11.19 -3.15
C VAL A 407 -2.49 -12.25 -3.79
N THR A 408 -3.03 -13.44 -4.08
CA THR A 408 -2.22 -14.51 -4.69
C THR A 408 -1.75 -14.15 -6.10
N VAL A 409 -2.58 -13.47 -6.90
CA VAL A 409 -2.15 -12.97 -8.22
C VAL A 409 -1.12 -11.85 -8.08
N LYS A 410 -1.30 -10.92 -7.13
CA LYS A 410 -0.35 -9.84 -6.84
C LYS A 410 1.04 -10.38 -6.51
N GLU A 411 1.13 -11.32 -5.56
CA GLU A 411 2.40 -11.96 -5.18
C GLU A 411 3.08 -12.64 -6.38
N PHE A 412 2.30 -13.27 -7.26
CA PHE A 412 2.82 -13.87 -8.48
C PHE A 412 3.41 -12.82 -9.44
N VAL A 413 2.70 -11.72 -9.70
CA VAL A 413 3.16 -10.71 -10.68
C VAL A 413 4.29 -9.84 -10.14
N GLU A 414 4.31 -9.55 -8.83
CA GLU A 414 5.42 -8.83 -8.18
C GLU A 414 6.72 -9.60 -8.30
N LYS A 415 6.70 -10.88 -7.89
CA LYS A 415 7.88 -11.73 -8.00
C LYS A 415 8.28 -12.01 -9.46
N THR A 416 7.32 -12.00 -10.38
CA THR A 416 7.63 -12.04 -11.82
C THR A 416 8.39 -10.77 -12.25
N ALA A 417 7.90 -9.59 -11.85
CA ALA A 417 8.57 -8.33 -12.13
C ALA A 417 9.98 -8.28 -11.52
N GLU A 418 10.15 -8.72 -10.28
CA GLU A 418 11.46 -8.79 -9.62
C GLU A 418 12.48 -9.65 -10.39
N ILE A 419 12.07 -10.82 -10.87
CA ILE A 419 12.95 -11.71 -11.64
C ILE A 419 13.31 -11.07 -12.98
N LEU A 420 12.32 -10.53 -13.70
CA LEU A 420 12.54 -9.90 -15.01
C LEU A 420 13.37 -8.62 -14.90
N GLU A 421 13.24 -7.85 -13.82
CA GLU A 421 14.07 -6.69 -13.53
C GLU A 421 15.57 -7.05 -13.52
N LYS A 422 15.94 -8.20 -12.92
CA LYS A 422 17.34 -8.65 -12.92
C LYS A 422 17.85 -8.98 -14.32
N LEU A 423 17.00 -9.53 -15.18
CA LEU A 423 17.36 -9.78 -16.58
C LEU A 423 17.49 -8.46 -17.37
N ILE A 424 16.62 -7.49 -17.11
CA ILE A 424 16.68 -6.16 -17.73
C ILE A 424 17.95 -5.41 -17.29
N ALA A 425 18.29 -5.46 -16.00
CA ALA A 425 19.52 -4.85 -15.49
C ALA A 425 20.78 -5.47 -16.12
N ASP A 426 20.79 -6.79 -16.35
CA ASP A 426 21.86 -7.48 -17.05
C ASP A 426 21.99 -7.03 -18.52
N MET A 427 20.86 -6.96 -19.25
CA MET A 427 20.83 -6.51 -20.65
C MET A 427 21.34 -5.06 -20.82
N LYS A 428 21.11 -4.20 -19.82
CA LYS A 428 21.62 -2.81 -19.78
C LYS A 428 23.09 -2.71 -19.34
N SER A 429 23.67 -3.77 -18.77
CA SER A 429 25.01 -3.74 -18.19
C SER A 429 25.95 -4.74 -18.86
N LYS A 430 26.39 -5.78 -18.14
CA LYS A 430 27.46 -6.70 -18.55
C LYS A 430 27.00 -7.76 -19.56
N LYS A 431 25.68 -7.98 -19.72
CA LYS A 431 25.09 -8.95 -20.66
C LYS A 431 25.64 -10.37 -20.45
N GLU A 432 25.74 -10.77 -19.18
CA GLU A 432 26.29 -12.06 -18.77
C GLU A 432 25.20 -13.12 -18.62
N ILE A 433 23.96 -12.72 -18.33
CA ILE A 433 22.82 -13.60 -18.06
C ILE A 433 22.04 -13.89 -19.34
N VAL A 434 21.56 -12.86 -20.05
CA VAL A 434 20.78 -13.02 -21.30
C VAL A 434 21.69 -12.86 -22.51
N THR A 435 22.00 -13.95 -23.21
CA THR A 435 23.04 -13.94 -24.26
C THR A 435 22.53 -13.64 -25.67
N ASN A 436 21.25 -13.83 -25.93
CA ASN A 436 20.65 -13.65 -27.25
C ASN A 436 19.57 -12.56 -27.28
N MET A 437 19.77 -11.48 -26.52
CA MET A 437 18.77 -10.41 -26.32
C MET A 437 18.27 -9.73 -27.60
N ASP A 438 19.08 -9.68 -28.66
CA ASP A 438 18.76 -9.04 -29.94
C ASP A 438 18.14 -10.02 -30.96
N GLU A 439 18.13 -11.33 -30.68
CA GLU A 439 17.50 -12.30 -31.56
C GLU A 439 15.97 -12.15 -31.58
N ILE A 440 15.39 -12.47 -32.74
CA ILE A 440 13.95 -12.38 -32.97
C ILE A 440 13.27 -13.63 -32.41
N MET A 441 12.35 -13.41 -31.47
CA MET A 441 11.49 -14.45 -30.94
C MET A 441 10.55 -14.94 -32.05
N THR A 442 10.75 -16.16 -32.51
CA THR A 442 9.83 -16.80 -33.47
C THR A 442 9.09 -17.91 -32.75
N LEU A 443 7.79 -17.71 -32.52
CA LEU A 443 6.91 -18.72 -31.94
C LEU A 443 6.47 -19.73 -33.01
N ASP A 444 6.08 -20.92 -32.59
CA ASP A 444 5.66 -21.96 -33.54
C ASP A 444 4.34 -21.60 -34.25
N MET A 445 3.91 -22.39 -35.23
CA MET A 445 2.69 -22.08 -36.01
C MET A 445 1.45 -21.91 -35.12
N MET A 446 1.36 -22.66 -34.01
CA MET A 446 0.24 -22.62 -33.07
C MET A 446 0.24 -21.35 -32.21
N GLU A 447 1.42 -20.84 -31.84
CA GLU A 447 1.61 -19.66 -30.99
C GLU A 447 1.97 -18.40 -31.79
N SER A 448 2.05 -18.50 -33.12
CA SER A 448 2.45 -17.41 -34.01
C SER A 448 1.55 -16.17 -33.95
N LYS A 449 0.32 -16.32 -33.43
CA LYS A 449 -0.64 -15.24 -33.19
C LYS A 449 -0.41 -14.48 -31.89
N ARG A 450 0.43 -14.98 -30.99
CA ARG A 450 0.75 -14.30 -29.72
C ARG A 450 1.45 -12.97 -30.00
N ARG A 451 1.19 -11.99 -29.13
CA ARG A 451 1.62 -10.59 -29.26
C ARG A 451 3.13 -10.44 -29.46
N LEU A 452 3.92 -11.27 -28.78
CA LEU A 452 5.37 -11.14 -28.74
C LEU A 452 6.09 -11.93 -29.85
N ASN A 453 5.34 -12.56 -30.76
CA ASN A 453 5.93 -13.18 -31.93
C ASN A 453 6.60 -12.14 -32.84
N LYS A 454 7.74 -12.50 -33.43
CA LYS A 454 8.59 -11.67 -34.30
C LYS A 454 9.16 -10.40 -33.63
N LYS A 455 9.11 -10.31 -32.30
CA LYS A 455 9.76 -9.22 -31.55
C LYS A 455 11.15 -9.66 -31.05
N PRO A 456 12.10 -8.71 -30.88
CA PRO A 456 13.37 -9.00 -30.22
C PRO A 456 13.18 -9.53 -28.80
N ILE A 457 14.02 -10.46 -28.35
CA ILE A 457 13.95 -11.05 -27.00
C ILE A 457 13.94 -10.00 -25.89
N LYS A 458 14.78 -8.95 -26.01
CA LYS A 458 14.80 -7.83 -25.06
C LYS A 458 13.43 -7.13 -24.94
N GLN A 459 12.71 -7.02 -26.06
CA GLN A 459 11.38 -6.43 -26.08
C GLN A 459 10.36 -7.37 -25.44
N CYS A 460 10.45 -8.67 -25.71
CA CYS A 460 9.58 -9.66 -25.05
C CYS A 460 9.70 -9.60 -23.53
N ILE A 461 10.94 -9.57 -23.01
CA ILE A 461 11.22 -9.45 -21.57
C ILE A 461 10.69 -8.13 -21.02
N MET A 462 10.91 -7.01 -21.73
CA MET A 462 10.46 -5.69 -21.30
C MET A 462 8.92 -5.58 -21.28
N GLU A 463 8.21 -6.03 -22.31
CA GLU A 463 6.74 -5.94 -22.34
C GLU A 463 6.12 -6.82 -21.23
N ALA A 464 6.70 -8.01 -20.97
CA ALA A 464 6.27 -8.86 -19.86
C ALA A 464 6.50 -8.19 -18.50
N TYR A 465 7.66 -7.55 -18.31
CA TYR A 465 7.96 -6.78 -17.10
C TYR A 465 7.00 -5.59 -16.92
N CYS A 466 6.80 -4.78 -17.96
CA CYS A 466 5.88 -3.64 -17.93
C CYS A 466 4.45 -4.06 -17.59
N PHE A 467 3.95 -5.15 -18.19
CA PHE A 467 2.63 -5.69 -17.85
C PHE A 467 2.59 -6.11 -16.37
N ALA A 468 3.61 -6.84 -15.89
CA ALA A 468 3.65 -7.33 -14.52
C ALA A 468 3.65 -6.20 -13.49
N ILE A 469 4.46 -5.14 -13.67
CA ILE A 469 4.48 -4.00 -12.75
C ILE A 469 3.17 -3.19 -12.77
N ALA A 470 2.55 -3.04 -13.95
CA ALA A 470 1.27 -2.33 -14.06
C ALA A 470 0.15 -3.12 -13.40
N PHE A 471 0.15 -4.44 -13.58
CA PHE A 471 -0.83 -5.29 -12.95
C PHE A 471 -0.64 -5.36 -11.42
N ALA A 472 0.60 -5.44 -10.95
CA ALA A 472 0.93 -5.32 -9.53
C ALA A 472 0.44 -3.98 -8.95
N GLY A 473 0.71 -2.86 -9.66
CA GLY A 473 0.25 -1.53 -9.26
C GLY A 473 -1.27 -1.44 -9.14
N ARG A 474 -2.02 -2.02 -10.08
CA ARG A 474 -3.49 -2.08 -10.01
C ARG A 474 -4.01 -2.87 -8.81
N LEU A 475 -3.31 -3.93 -8.42
CA LEU A 475 -3.66 -4.79 -7.28
C LEU A 475 -3.20 -4.25 -5.93
N GLU A 476 -2.13 -3.45 -5.89
CA GLU A 476 -1.58 -2.85 -4.68
C GLU A 476 -2.32 -1.56 -4.30
N ASN A 477 -2.51 -0.63 -5.26
CA ASN A 477 -3.05 0.71 -4.97
C ASN A 477 -4.00 1.24 -6.06
N GLY A 478 -4.37 0.43 -7.05
CA GLY A 478 -5.24 0.86 -8.16
C GLY A 478 -6.68 0.39 -8.02
N ASP A 479 -7.40 0.36 -9.13
CA ASP A 479 -8.81 0.00 -9.22
C ASP A 479 -9.11 -1.41 -8.67
N LEU A 480 -8.18 -2.36 -8.80
CA LEU A 480 -8.37 -3.71 -8.27
C LEU A 480 -8.09 -3.82 -6.76
N PHE A 481 -7.58 -2.77 -6.12
CA PHE A 481 -7.30 -2.75 -4.68
C PHE A 481 -8.59 -2.59 -3.83
N GLY A 482 -8.44 -2.82 -2.53
CA GLY A 482 -9.46 -2.51 -1.53
C GLY A 482 -10.32 -3.68 -1.08
N GLY A 483 -11.19 -3.39 -0.11
CA GLY A 483 -12.03 -4.37 0.59
C GLY A 483 -13.34 -4.72 -0.10
N VAL A 484 -13.75 -3.93 -1.09
CA VAL A 484 -14.99 -4.11 -1.88
C VAL A 484 -14.76 -5.17 -2.96
N THR A 485 -15.80 -5.92 -3.32
CA THR A 485 -15.73 -6.99 -4.33
C THR A 485 -15.91 -6.50 -5.76
N GLU A 486 -16.53 -5.34 -5.94
CA GLU A 486 -16.92 -4.77 -7.24
C GLU A 486 -16.32 -3.36 -7.38
N LEU A 487 -16.08 -2.94 -8.63
CA LEU A 487 -15.72 -1.57 -8.98
C LEU A 487 -16.93 -0.66 -8.88
N SER A 488 -16.71 0.59 -8.50
CA SER A 488 -17.76 1.61 -8.58
C SER A 488 -18.07 1.96 -10.05
N PRO A 489 -19.26 2.50 -10.36
CA PRO A 489 -19.57 2.99 -11.71
C PRO A 489 -18.57 4.03 -12.23
N GLU A 490 -18.02 4.86 -11.34
CA GLU A 490 -17.00 5.86 -11.67
C GLU A 490 -15.66 5.21 -12.02
N GLU A 491 -15.25 4.17 -11.28
CA GLU A 491 -14.05 3.37 -11.59
C GLU A 491 -14.22 2.63 -12.92
N MET A 492 -15.42 2.13 -13.21
CA MET A 492 -15.75 1.46 -14.47
C MET A 492 -15.69 2.41 -15.68
N GLU A 493 -16.23 3.62 -15.53
CA GLU A 493 -16.14 4.64 -16.58
C GLU A 493 -14.69 5.09 -16.78
N LYS A 494 -13.95 5.31 -15.70
CA LYS A 494 -12.56 5.77 -15.75
C LYS A 494 -11.63 4.73 -16.39
N GLU A 495 -11.69 3.47 -15.97
CA GLU A 495 -10.71 2.45 -16.38
C GLU A 495 -11.10 1.72 -17.66
N PHE A 496 -12.41 1.63 -17.96
CA PHE A 496 -12.93 0.86 -19.09
C PHE A 496 -13.79 1.68 -20.06
N GLY A 497 -14.11 2.94 -19.76
CA GLY A 497 -14.99 3.75 -20.58
C GLY A 497 -16.45 3.30 -20.58
N ILE A 498 -16.85 2.50 -19.60
CA ILE A 498 -18.19 1.90 -19.52
C ILE A 498 -19.05 2.74 -18.56
N LYS A 499 -20.09 3.39 -19.09
CA LYS A 499 -21.11 4.07 -18.28
C LYS A 499 -22.09 3.04 -17.73
N THR A 500 -22.13 2.90 -16.41
CA THR A 500 -23.09 2.02 -15.73
C THR A 500 -24.31 2.86 -15.36
N GLU A 501 -25.47 2.65 -16.00
CA GLU A 501 -26.71 3.32 -15.59
C GLU A 501 -27.07 2.87 -14.16
N GLN A 502 -27.42 3.82 -13.29
CA GLN A 502 -27.90 3.55 -11.93
C GLN A 502 -29.12 2.61 -11.99
N SER A 503 -28.95 1.34 -11.64
CA SER A 503 -30.07 0.49 -11.26
C SER A 503 -30.55 0.94 -9.88
N SER A 504 -31.57 1.80 -9.90
CA SER A 504 -32.28 2.21 -8.70
C SER A 504 -32.93 1.00 -8.05
N SER A 505 -32.39 0.61 -6.89
CA SER A 505 -33.07 -0.25 -5.93
C SER A 505 -34.21 0.54 -5.27
N ALA A 506 -35.35 0.61 -5.95
CA ALA A 506 -36.63 1.00 -5.36
C ALA A 506 -37.75 0.36 -6.19
N ASN A 507 -38.28 -0.77 -5.72
CA ASN A 507 -39.71 -1.08 -5.69
C ASN A 507 -39.92 -2.51 -5.14
N GLU A 508 -40.26 -2.59 -3.86
CA GLU A 508 -41.16 -3.65 -3.40
C GLU A 508 -42.61 -3.23 -3.71
N SER A 509 -43.42 -4.24 -4.06
CA SER A 509 -44.87 -4.25 -4.34
C SER A 509 -45.33 -3.70 -5.70
N ASP A 510 -45.46 -4.61 -6.69
CA ASP A 510 -46.77 -4.81 -7.31
C ASP A 510 -46.93 -6.24 -7.86
N LEU A 511 -48.11 -6.81 -7.62
CA LEU A 511 -48.56 -8.12 -8.05
C LEU A 511 -49.20 -8.00 -9.45
N GLY A 512 -48.67 -8.71 -10.46
CA GLY A 512 -49.52 -9.34 -11.47
C GLY A 512 -49.22 -9.13 -12.97
N ILE A 513 -48.65 -10.19 -13.57
CA ILE A 513 -49.00 -10.84 -14.87
C ILE A 513 -48.64 -10.12 -16.22
N PRO A 514 -48.23 -10.87 -17.28
CA PRO A 514 -47.24 -10.43 -18.26
C PRO A 514 -47.79 -10.14 -19.66
N GLY A 515 -46.97 -9.41 -20.43
CA GLY A 515 -46.97 -9.32 -21.90
C GLY A 515 -45.84 -8.37 -22.30
N GLY A 516 -45.02 -8.56 -23.32
CA GLY A 516 -44.98 -9.50 -24.43
C GLY A 516 -44.19 -8.80 -25.54
N GLY A 517 -43.06 -9.39 -25.98
CA GLY A 517 -42.43 -9.20 -27.29
C GLY A 517 -41.79 -7.83 -27.64
N GLY A 518 -40.58 -7.87 -28.20
CA GLY A 518 -40.04 -6.78 -29.01
C GLY A 518 -38.52 -6.67 -29.05
N SER A 519 -37.89 -7.37 -29.99
CA SER A 519 -36.49 -7.27 -30.38
C SER A 519 -36.16 -5.93 -31.07
N SER A 520 -34.93 -5.42 -30.88
CA SER A 520 -34.21 -4.75 -31.97
C SER A 520 -32.70 -4.77 -31.73
N GLU A 521 -32.01 -5.33 -32.73
CA GLU A 521 -30.56 -5.29 -32.93
C GLU A 521 -30.16 -3.91 -33.49
N THR A 522 -28.97 -3.43 -33.12
CA THR A 522 -28.19 -2.54 -34.00
C THR A 522 -26.70 -2.79 -33.80
N SER A 523 -26.13 -3.45 -34.81
CA SER A 523 -24.72 -3.50 -35.15
C SER A 523 -24.26 -2.19 -35.79
N GLU A 524 -23.01 -1.76 -35.55
CA GLU A 524 -22.07 -1.09 -36.48
C GLU A 524 -20.93 -0.48 -35.64
N LYS A 525 -19.67 -0.33 -36.06
CA LYS A 525 -18.78 -0.91 -37.08
C LYS A 525 -17.39 -0.42 -36.64
N LEU A 526 -16.39 -1.29 -36.70
CA LEU A 526 -14.98 -0.92 -36.51
C LEU A 526 -14.49 -0.10 -37.70
N ASP A 527 -13.79 1.01 -37.43
CA ASP A 527 -12.82 1.57 -38.36
C ASP A 527 -11.40 1.36 -37.80
N SER A 528 -10.65 0.60 -38.58
CA SER A 528 -9.22 0.36 -38.50
C SER A 528 -8.43 1.54 -39.05
N ASP A 529 -7.17 1.61 -38.62
CA ASP A 529 -6.07 2.43 -39.17
C ASP A 529 -5.90 3.84 -38.60
N SER A 530 -5.05 3.94 -37.58
CA SER A 530 -3.90 4.86 -37.59
C SER A 530 -3.19 4.86 -36.24
N LEU A 531 -2.17 4.01 -36.05
CA LEU A 531 -1.16 4.23 -35.00
C LEU A 531 0.22 3.81 -35.52
N GLY A 532 0.82 4.69 -36.31
CA GLY A 532 2.25 4.71 -36.56
C GLY A 532 3.01 4.96 -35.26
N VAL A 533 4.06 4.19 -35.04
CA VAL A 533 4.97 4.31 -33.89
C VAL A 533 5.87 5.53 -34.09
N ASP A 534 5.94 6.38 -33.07
CA ASP A 534 6.89 7.49 -32.97
C ASP A 534 8.33 6.94 -32.77
N PRO A 535 9.27 7.21 -33.70
CA PRO A 535 10.64 6.68 -33.64
C PRO A 535 11.55 7.38 -32.61
N SER A 536 11.05 8.33 -31.81
CA SER A 536 11.84 9.05 -30.81
C SER A 536 12.17 8.25 -29.53
N ILE A 537 11.65 7.03 -29.36
CA ILE A 537 11.91 6.18 -28.18
C ILE A 537 13.30 5.49 -28.21
N LEU A 538 14.08 5.62 -29.29
CA LEU A 538 15.39 4.96 -29.43
C LEU A 538 16.58 5.92 -29.66
N GLY A 539 16.46 7.19 -29.28
CA GLY A 539 17.55 8.16 -29.39
C GLY A 539 18.18 8.52 -28.03
N ASP A 540 19.42 8.08 -27.86
CA ASP A 540 20.46 8.36 -26.83
C ASP A 540 20.20 8.04 -25.34
#